data_AF-A0A538QZE1-F1
#
_entry.id   AF-A0A538QZE1-F1
#
_cell.length_a   1.000
_cell.length_b   1.000
_cell.length_c   1.000
_cell.angle_alpha   90.00
_cell.angle_beta   90.00
_cell.angle_gamma   90.00
#
_symmetry.space_group_name_H-M   'P 1'
#
loop_
_entity.id
_entity.type
_entity.pdbx_description
1 polymer ?
#
loop_
_entity_poly.entity_id
_entity_poly.type
_entity_poly.pdbx_seq_one_letter_code
_entity_poly.pdbx_strand_id
1 'polypeptide(L)'
;MAAEHKHPNYMAIFYLLAVLTVGEIAVVFLPHYIGISKFAVGVFLCAFAIVKAALVAMYFMHLKFEARTLGLIALTPLTIATLLVFVILPDASFVDHKTANVKPAAEEPAKH
;
A
#
# COMPACT_ATOMS: atom_id res chain seq x y z
N MET A 1 0.82 -43.38 18.06
CA MET A 1 0.55 -41.97 18.38
C MET A 1 0.74 -41.20 17.09
N ALA A 2 -0.35 -40.93 16.36
CA ALA A 2 -0.28 -40.26 15.06
C ALA A 2 0.24 -38.84 15.29
N ALA A 3 1.38 -38.51 14.67
CA ALA A 3 1.88 -37.15 14.68
C ALA A 3 0.86 -36.28 13.95
N GLU A 4 0.13 -35.46 14.71
CA GLU A 4 -0.81 -34.50 14.19
C GLU A 4 -0.07 -33.57 13.22
N HIS A 5 -0.31 -33.74 11.92
CA HIS A 5 0.26 -32.91 10.88
C HIS A 5 -0.28 -31.49 11.09
N LYS A 6 0.53 -30.64 11.75
CA LYS A 6 0.25 -29.22 11.97
C LYS A 6 0.25 -28.51 10.61
N HIS A 7 -0.85 -28.61 9.90
CA HIS A 7 -1.09 -27.85 8.68
C HIS A 7 -0.89 -26.37 9.01
N PRO A 8 -0.09 -25.62 8.23
CA PRO A 8 0.01 -24.19 8.40
C PRO A 8 -1.41 -23.62 8.35
N ASN A 9 -1.84 -22.95 9.42
CA ASN A 9 -3.21 -22.47 9.49
C ASN A 9 -3.36 -21.20 8.64
N TYR A 10 -3.49 -21.34 7.33
CA TYR A 10 -3.63 -20.22 6.39
C TYR A 10 -4.79 -19.28 6.74
N MET A 11 -5.85 -19.81 7.38
CA MET A 11 -6.96 -18.99 7.86
C MET A 11 -6.51 -18.04 8.97
N ALA A 12 -5.59 -18.44 9.85
CA ALA A 12 -5.03 -17.54 10.86
C ALA A 12 -4.23 -16.38 10.25
N ILE A 13 -3.41 -16.64 9.22
CA ILE A 13 -2.67 -15.56 8.52
C ILE A 13 -3.63 -14.65 7.75
N PHE A 14 -4.66 -15.21 7.12
CA PHE A 14 -5.70 -14.41 6.48
C PHE A 14 -6.37 -13.44 7.46
N TYR A 15 -6.79 -13.91 8.63
CA TYR A 15 -7.36 -13.04 9.66
C TYR A 15 -6.35 -12.02 10.18
N LEU A 16 -5.08 -12.40 10.33
CA LEU A 16 -4.01 -11.46 10.72
C LEU A 16 -3.85 -10.34 9.68
N LEU A 17 -3.84 -10.67 8.38
CA LEU A 17 -3.79 -9.69 7.29
C LEU A 17 -5.03 -8.79 7.28
N ALA A 18 -6.22 -9.37 7.53
CA ALA A 18 -7.46 -8.62 7.63
C ALA A 18 -7.41 -7.60 8.78
N VAL A 19 -6.99 -8.03 9.98
CA VAL A 19 -6.80 -7.14 11.13
C VAL A 19 -5.78 -6.05 10.82
N LEU A 20 -4.68 -6.38 10.14
CA LEU A 20 -3.69 -5.40 9.73
C LEU A 20 -4.28 -4.33 8.80
N THR A 21 -5.21 -4.73 7.93
CA THR A 21 -5.93 -3.82 7.01
C THR A 21 -6.92 -2.92 7.76
N VAL A 22 -7.63 -3.47 8.76
CA VAL A 22 -8.47 -2.66 9.65
C VAL A 22 -7.61 -1.66 10.43
N GLY A 23 -6.40 -2.07 10.85
CA GLY A 23 -5.42 -1.19 11.48
C GLY A 23 -4.99 -0.02 10.58
N GLU A 24 -4.74 -0.26 9.30
CA GLU A 24 -4.44 0.80 8.33
C GLU A 24 -5.58 1.80 8.19
N ILE A 25 -6.82 1.31 8.07
CA ILE A 25 -8.03 2.16 8.03
C ILE A 25 -8.08 3.02 9.28
N ALA A 26 -7.89 2.43 10.46
CA ALA A 26 -7.84 3.19 11.70
C ALA A 26 -6.75 4.27 11.68
N VAL A 27 -5.53 3.94 11.23
CA VAL A 27 -4.40 4.89 11.14
C VAL A 27 -4.67 6.04 10.14
N VAL A 28 -5.47 5.81 9.10
CA VAL A 28 -5.87 6.84 8.13
C VAL A 28 -7.00 7.73 8.65
N PHE A 29 -7.98 7.17 9.36
CA PHE A 29 -9.21 7.89 9.77
C PHE A 29 -9.16 8.47 11.19
N LEU A 30 -8.32 7.94 12.09
CA LEU A 30 -8.12 8.49 13.44
C LEU A 30 -7.13 9.67 13.59
N PRO A 31 -6.26 10.05 12.63
CA PRO A 31 -5.26 11.09 12.88
C PRO A 31 -5.88 12.47 13.11
N HIS A 32 -7.14 12.70 12.67
CA HIS A 32 -7.89 13.91 13.01
C HIS A 32 -8.15 14.07 14.52
N TYR A 33 -8.20 12.95 15.26
CA TYR A 33 -8.44 12.93 16.71
C TYR A 33 -7.16 12.91 17.56
N ILE A 34 -6.01 12.51 16.99
CA ILE A 34 -4.78 12.19 17.73
C ILE A 34 -3.65 13.23 17.45
N GLY A 35 -3.81 14.10 16.46
CA GLY A 35 -2.81 15.15 16.16
C GLY A 35 -1.52 14.62 15.52
N ILE A 36 -1.59 13.50 14.80
CA ILE A 36 -0.45 12.89 14.11
C ILE A 36 -0.17 13.62 12.79
N SER A 37 1.10 13.87 12.47
CA SER A 37 1.49 14.47 11.19
C SER A 37 1.20 13.53 10.03
N LYS A 38 0.79 14.09 8.87
CA LYS A 38 0.52 13.31 7.64
C LYS A 38 1.72 12.45 7.21
N PHE A 39 2.93 12.93 7.50
CA PHE A 39 4.16 12.19 7.23
C PHE A 39 4.25 10.91 8.08
N ALA A 40 3.98 11.00 9.38
CA ALA A 40 4.02 9.84 10.27
C ALA A 40 2.96 8.80 9.89
N VAL A 41 1.76 9.23 9.48
CA VAL A 41 0.72 8.33 8.93
C VAL A 41 1.26 7.56 7.72
N GLY A 42 1.90 8.26 6.76
CA GLY A 42 2.51 7.62 5.60
C GLY A 42 3.57 6.58 5.96
N VAL A 43 4.44 6.88 6.92
CA VAL A 43 5.47 5.93 7.40
C VAL A 43 4.84 4.67 8.01
N PHE A 44 3.79 4.83 8.82
CA PHE A 44 3.06 3.69 9.40
C PHE A 44 2.40 2.82 8.31
N LEU A 45 1.75 3.42 7.33
CA LEU A 45 1.13 2.68 6.23
C LEU A 45 2.17 1.92 5.40
N CYS A 46 3.32 2.52 5.12
CA CYS A 46 4.43 1.83 4.47
C CYS A 46 4.92 0.63 5.31
N ALA A 47 5.05 0.79 6.62
CA ALA A 47 5.45 -0.29 7.50
C ALA A 47 4.44 -1.45 7.50
N PHE A 48 3.13 -1.14 7.57
CA PHE A 48 2.07 -2.15 7.47
C PHE A 48 2.09 -2.89 6.13
N ALA A 49 2.30 -2.18 5.02
CA ALA A 49 2.41 -2.78 3.69
C ALA A 49 3.58 -3.77 3.60
N ILE A 50 4.75 -3.43 4.15
CA ILE A 50 5.93 -4.32 4.19
C ILE A 50 5.63 -5.58 5.01
N VAL A 51 5.01 -5.43 6.17
CA VAL A 51 4.66 -6.59 7.03
C VAL A 51 3.69 -7.53 6.31
N LYS A 52 2.68 -7.00 5.61
CA LYS A 52 1.77 -7.83 4.80
C LYS A 52 2.51 -8.58 3.72
N ALA A 53 3.37 -7.90 2.96
CA ALA A 53 4.16 -8.51 1.91
C ALA A 53 5.03 -9.65 2.46
N ALA A 54 5.66 -9.46 3.62
CA ALA A 54 6.43 -10.49 4.30
C ALA A 54 5.57 -11.68 4.73
N LEU A 55 4.40 -11.45 5.33
CA LEU A 55 3.45 -12.50 5.71
C LEU A 55 2.96 -13.29 4.49
N VAL A 56 2.63 -12.61 3.39
CA VAL A 56 2.22 -13.26 2.14
C VAL A 56 3.36 -14.11 1.57
N ALA A 57 4.58 -13.58 1.52
CA ALA A 57 5.75 -14.30 1.04
C ALA A 57 6.08 -15.54 1.89
N MET A 58 6.04 -15.42 3.21
CA MET A 58 6.39 -16.51 4.12
C MET A 58 5.32 -17.61 4.18
N TYR A 59 4.04 -17.24 4.16
CA TYR A 59 2.95 -18.18 4.43
C TYR A 59 2.12 -18.60 3.22
N PHE A 60 1.87 -17.70 2.26
CA PHE A 60 1.05 -18.03 1.09
C PHE A 60 1.90 -18.54 -0.09
N MET A 61 3.15 -18.08 -0.21
CA MET A 61 4.01 -18.42 -1.35
C MET A 61 4.88 -19.66 -1.15
N HIS A 62 4.80 -20.35 -0.01
CA HIS A 62 5.50 -21.63 0.22
C HIS A 62 6.99 -21.62 -0.21
N LEU A 63 7.73 -20.54 0.12
CA LEU A 63 9.16 -20.38 -0.20
C LEU A 63 10.06 -21.52 0.34
N LYS A 64 9.51 -22.49 1.08
CA LYS A 64 10.25 -23.61 1.66
C LYS A 64 10.61 -24.73 0.66
N PHE A 65 9.92 -24.87 -0.48
CA PHE A 65 10.19 -26.00 -1.40
C PHE A 65 10.71 -25.60 -2.79
N GLU A 66 10.48 -24.36 -3.26
CA GLU A 66 11.05 -23.88 -4.54
C GLU A 66 11.13 -22.33 -4.60
N ALA A 67 11.79 -21.75 -3.59
CA ALA A 67 11.76 -20.30 -3.24
C ALA A 67 11.97 -19.32 -4.40
N ARG A 68 12.80 -19.69 -5.37
CA ARG A 68 13.36 -18.75 -6.34
C ARG A 68 12.37 -18.42 -7.45
N THR A 69 11.68 -19.42 -7.98
CA THR A 69 10.78 -19.25 -9.14
C THR A 69 9.45 -18.61 -8.73
N LEU A 70 8.85 -19.05 -7.62
CA LEU A 70 7.63 -18.44 -7.08
C LEU A 70 7.87 -17.03 -6.55
N GLY A 71 9.02 -16.79 -5.90
CA GLY A 71 9.44 -15.46 -5.48
C GLY A 71 9.62 -14.50 -6.66
N LEU A 72 10.18 -14.96 -7.79
CA LEU A 72 10.33 -14.15 -9.00
C LEU A 72 8.98 -13.77 -9.62
N ILE A 73 8.02 -14.70 -9.68
CA ILE A 73 6.68 -14.42 -10.21
C ILE A 73 5.94 -13.38 -9.36
N ALA A 74 6.14 -13.40 -8.05
CA ALA A 74 5.59 -12.40 -7.12
C ALA A 74 6.32 -11.05 -7.19
N LEU A 75 7.64 -11.08 -7.36
CA LEU A 75 8.47 -9.90 -7.43
C LEU A 75 8.28 -9.14 -8.75
N THR A 76 7.95 -9.84 -9.84
CA THR A 76 7.72 -9.25 -11.16
C THR A 76 6.61 -8.18 -11.16
N PRO A 77 5.37 -8.46 -10.73
CA PRO A 77 4.33 -7.43 -10.65
C PRO A 77 4.68 -6.35 -9.62
N LEU A 78 5.37 -6.68 -8.52
CA LEU A 78 5.80 -5.70 -7.52
C LEU A 78 6.81 -4.69 -8.09
N THR A 79 7.81 -5.17 -8.84
CA THR A 79 8.82 -4.34 -9.50
C THR A 79 8.20 -3.48 -10.60
N ILE A 80 7.31 -4.05 -11.42
CA ILE A 80 6.56 -3.29 -12.43
C ILE A 80 5.73 -2.19 -11.77
N ALA A 81 4.98 -2.50 -10.70
CA ALA A 81 4.17 -1.52 -9.98
C ALA A 81 5.04 -0.39 -9.38
N THR A 82 6.19 -0.74 -8.81
CA THR A 82 7.13 0.25 -8.26
C THR A 82 7.66 1.16 -9.37
N LEU A 83 8.11 0.60 -10.49
CA LEU A 83 8.55 1.39 -11.65
C LEU A 83 7.45 2.30 -12.17
N LEU A 84 6.22 1.79 -12.27
CA LEU A 84 5.06 2.58 -12.70
C LEU A 84 4.81 3.78 -11.79
N VAL A 85 4.87 3.59 -10.46
CA VAL A 85 4.73 4.69 -9.49
C VAL A 85 5.81 5.75 -9.69
N PHE A 86 7.07 5.35 -9.90
CA PHE A 86 8.16 6.29 -10.15
C PHE A 86 8.03 7.05 -11.48
N VAL A 87 7.42 6.44 -12.50
CA VAL A 87 7.16 7.10 -13.79
C VAL A 87 5.96 8.06 -13.69
N ILE A 88 4.91 7.67 -12.97
CA ILE A 88 3.66 8.46 -12.85
C ILE A 88 3.79 9.62 -11.86
N LEU A 89 4.45 9.42 -10.71
CA LEU A 89 4.61 10.46 -9.69
C LEU A 89 5.14 11.80 -10.22
N PRO A 90 6.24 11.85 -11.01
CA PRO A 90 6.72 13.11 -11.56
C PRO A 90 5.69 13.73 -12.51
N ASP A 91 5.09 12.95 -13.41
CA ASP A 91 4.06 13.43 -14.36
C ASP A 91 2.85 14.06 -13.64
N ALA A 92 2.34 13.39 -12.60
CA ALA A 92 1.26 13.91 -11.76
C ALA A 92 1.66 15.19 -11.00
N SER A 93 2.89 15.22 -10.46
CA SER A 93 3.41 16.39 -9.74
C SER A 93 3.59 17.61 -10.66
N PHE A 94 3.96 17.41 -11.93
CA PHE A 94 4.08 18.49 -12.92
C PHE A 94 2.72 19.07 -13.33
N VAL A 95 1.63 18.31 -13.23
CA VAL A 95 0.26 18.78 -13.53
C VAL A 95 -0.28 19.72 -12.44
N ASP A 96 -0.08 19.40 -11.15
CA ASP A 96 -0.58 20.23 -10.03
C ASP A 96 0.00 21.65 -10.04
N HIS A 97 1.24 21.82 -10.48
CA HIS A 97 1.85 23.14 -10.63
C HIS A 97 1.27 23.96 -11.79
N LYS A 98 0.73 23.32 -12.83
CA LYS A 98 0.11 23.99 -13.97
C LYS A 98 -1.30 24.49 -13.66
N THR A 99 -2.10 23.72 -12.92
CA THR A 99 -3.47 24.10 -12.54
C THR A 99 -3.50 25.17 -11.45
N ALA A 100 -2.52 25.19 -10.54
CA ALA A 100 -2.36 26.28 -9.56
C ALA A 100 -1.99 27.64 -10.21
N ASN A 101 -1.31 27.62 -11.37
CA ASN A 101 -0.91 28.83 -12.10
C ASN A 101 -1.99 29.32 -13.09
N VAL A 102 -2.93 28.45 -13.49
CA VAL A 102 -4.11 28.83 -14.28
C VAL A 102 -5.27 29.10 -13.31
N LYS A 103 -5.15 30.17 -12.52
CA LYS A 103 -6.36 30.82 -11.98
C LYS A 103 -7.15 31.30 -13.20
N PRO A 104 -8.45 30.99 -13.34
CA PRO A 104 -9.23 31.47 -14.48
C PRO A 104 -9.11 33.00 -14.51
N ALA A 105 -8.49 33.51 -15.57
CA ALA A 105 -8.49 34.91 -15.86
C ALA A 105 -9.95 35.30 -16.14
N ALA A 106 -10.46 36.22 -15.33
CA ALA A 106 -11.63 37.04 -15.59
C ALA A 106 -12.95 36.29 -15.85
N GLU A 107 -13.73 36.07 -14.78
CA GLU A 107 -15.14 36.45 -14.86
C GLU A 107 -15.18 37.97 -15.10
N GLU A 108 -15.23 38.37 -16.38
CA GLU A 108 -15.70 39.70 -16.73
C GLU A 108 -17.11 39.88 -16.15
N PRO A 109 -17.40 40.97 -15.42
CA PRO A 109 -18.76 41.23 -15.00
C PRO A 109 -19.57 41.55 -16.27
N ALA A 110 -20.49 40.65 -16.62
CA ALA A 110 -21.50 40.92 -17.62
C ALA A 110 -22.31 42.14 -17.17
N LYS A 111 -22.04 43.29 -17.81
CA LYS A 111 -22.85 44.49 -17.71
C LYS A 111 -24.22 44.18 -18.32
N HIS A 112 -25.24 44.10 -17.47
CA HIS A 112 -26.62 44.40 -17.82
C HIS A 112 -27.23 45.26 -16.73
#